data_AF-A0AAN9A608-F1
#
_entry.id   AF-A0AAN9A608-F1
#
_cell.length_a   1.000
_cell.length_b   1.000
_cell.length_c   1.000
_cell.angle_alpha   90.00
_cell.angle_beta   90.00
_cell.angle_gamma   90.00
#
_symmetry.space_group_name_H-M   'P 1'
#
loop_
_entity.id
_entity.type
_entity.pdbx_description
1 polymer ?
#
loop_
_entity_poly.entity_id
_entity_poly.type
_entity_poly.pdbx_seq_one_letter_code
_entity_poly.pdbx_strand_id
1 'polypeptide(L)'
;MSTEPGYYKDGEFGIRLENIMTVVNVATPHNFKKMIGFEAVTLVPYEANLIDTTLLNQQQCDWLNEYHTKVRTVVGAEMQRQNRTEGHEWVHTKTKPLCSSAASFMASAAVLLTALYISLINRVC
;
A
#
# COMPACT_ATOMS: atom_id res chain seq x y z
N MET A 1 -10.73 11.10 -15.22
CA MET A 1 -9.66 11.16 -16.24
C MET A 1 -8.84 9.89 -16.12
N SER A 2 -8.28 9.34 -17.20
CA SER A 2 -7.34 8.21 -17.12
C SER A 2 -5.92 8.70 -16.79
N THR A 3 -5.15 7.87 -16.11
CA THR A 3 -3.69 7.98 -16.01
C THR A 3 -3.10 6.68 -16.54
N GLU A 4 -2.39 6.73 -17.67
CA GLU A 4 -2.09 5.54 -18.48
C GLU A 4 -0.66 5.48 -19.07
N PRO A 5 0.40 5.71 -18.28
CA PRO A 5 1.77 5.59 -18.80
C PRO A 5 2.03 4.18 -19.36
N GLY A 6 2.85 4.11 -20.41
CA GLY A 6 3.22 2.84 -21.04
C GLY A 6 4.56 2.90 -21.77
N TYR A 7 5.08 1.72 -22.07
CA TYR A 7 6.32 1.49 -22.80
C TYR A 7 6.12 0.32 -23.77
N TYR A 8 6.66 0.44 -24.98
CA TYR A 8 6.53 -0.58 -26.02
C TYR A 8 7.89 -0.84 -26.66
N LYS A 9 8.23 -2.12 -26.80
CA LYS A 9 9.42 -2.60 -27.51
C LYS A 9 8.97 -3.38 -28.74
N ASP A 10 9.23 -2.81 -29.91
CA ASP A 10 8.76 -3.34 -31.19
C ASP A 10 9.19 -4.79 -31.41
N GLY A 11 8.24 -5.62 -31.85
CA GLY A 11 8.46 -7.05 -32.09
C GLY A 11 8.61 -7.91 -30.83
N GLU A 12 8.52 -7.33 -29.63
CA GLU A 12 8.68 -8.05 -28.36
C GLU A 12 7.45 -7.88 -27.46
N PHE A 13 7.39 -6.83 -26.64
CA PHE A 13 6.36 -6.66 -25.62
C PHE A 13 5.94 -5.20 -25.42
N GLY A 14 4.81 -5.02 -24.77
CA GLY A 14 4.30 -3.72 -24.34
C GLY A 14 3.79 -3.77 -22.91
N ILE A 15 3.88 -2.64 -22.22
CA ILE A 15 3.38 -2.45 -20.85
C ILE A 15 2.58 -1.16 -20.85
N ARG A 16 1.36 -1.19 -20.30
CA ARG A 16 0.57 0.01 -19.99
C ARG A 16 -0.08 -0.17 -18.63
N LEU A 17 0.06 0.82 -17.77
CA LEU A 17 -0.55 0.85 -16.45
C LEU A 17 -1.63 1.92 -16.44
N GLU A 18 -2.90 1.52 -16.41
CA GLU A 18 -4.03 2.42 -16.59
C GLU A 18 -4.97 2.40 -15.39
N ASN A 19 -5.18 3.57 -14.78
CA ASN A 19 -6.20 3.78 -13.75
C ASN A 19 -7.11 4.95 -14.14
N ILE A 20 -8.40 4.84 -13.79
CA ILE A 20 -9.31 5.97 -13.78
C ILE A 20 -9.14 6.71 -12.44
N MET A 21 -8.88 8.00 -12.55
CA MET A 21 -8.66 8.91 -11.43
C MET A 21 -9.74 9.97 -11.37
N THR A 22 -10.12 10.34 -10.16
CA THR A 22 -10.97 11.50 -9.87
C THR A 22 -10.18 12.59 -9.15
N VAL A 23 -10.55 13.85 -9.37
CA VAL A 23 -9.93 15.00 -8.71
C VAL A 23 -10.61 15.21 -7.37
N VAL A 24 -9.82 15.28 -6.30
CA VAL A 24 -10.28 15.48 -4.93
C VAL A 24 -9.57 16.65 -4.28
N ASN A 25 -10.18 17.26 -3.26
CA ASN A 25 -9.47 18.23 -2.43
C ASN A 25 -8.51 17.49 -1.50
N VAL A 26 -7.28 18.01 -1.35
CA VAL A 26 -6.27 17.45 -0.44
C VAL A 26 -5.82 18.49 0.57
N ALA A 27 -5.58 18.04 1.80
CA ALA A 27 -4.96 18.88 2.83
C ALA A 27 -3.46 18.96 2.58
N THR A 28 -2.89 20.15 2.74
CA THR A 28 -1.44 20.37 2.67
C THR A 28 -0.93 20.96 3.99
N PRO A 29 0.34 20.70 4.38
CA PRO A 29 0.91 21.22 5.64
C PRO A 29 0.86 22.74 5.79
N HIS A 30 0.74 23.46 4.68
CA HIS A 30 0.65 24.91 4.64
C HIS A 30 -0.77 25.35 4.25
N ASN A 31 -1.24 26.44 4.86
CA ASN A 31 -2.53 27.09 4.59
C ASN A 31 -2.55 27.84 3.25
N PHE A 32 -2.18 27.17 2.17
CA PHE A 32 -2.47 27.66 0.82
C PHE A 32 -3.97 27.50 0.50
N LYS A 33 -4.43 28.12 -0.60
CA LYS A 33 -5.78 27.88 -1.13
C LYS A 33 -6.03 26.38 -1.32
N LYS A 34 -7.31 25.96 -1.40
CA LYS A 34 -7.71 24.55 -1.61
C LYS A 34 -6.85 23.89 -2.70
N MET A 35 -6.01 22.95 -2.29
CA MET A 35 -5.18 22.16 -3.18
C MET A 35 -5.96 20.95 -3.67
N ILE A 36 -5.68 20.52 -4.90
CA ILE A 36 -6.30 19.35 -5.50
C ILE A 36 -5.28 18.22 -5.62
N GLY A 37 -5.78 17.00 -5.56
CA GLY A 37 -5.03 15.77 -5.78
C GLY A 37 -5.87 14.75 -6.53
N PHE A 38 -5.36 13.53 -6.60
CA PHE A 38 -6.01 12.44 -7.32
C PHE A 38 -6.35 11.29 -6.38
N GLU A 39 -7.51 10.70 -6.60
CA GLU A 39 -7.91 9.45 -5.98
C GLU A 39 -8.23 8.42 -7.07
N ALA A 40 -7.70 7.21 -6.90
CA ALA A 40 -7.98 6.09 -7.81
C ALA A 40 -9.41 5.58 -7.62
N VAL A 41 -10.15 5.55 -8.73
CA VAL A 41 -11.46 4.89 -8.85
C VAL A 41 -11.27 3.44 -9.27
N THR A 42 -10.31 3.16 -10.16
CA THR A 42 -9.90 1.79 -10.47
C THR A 42 -9.25 1.17 -9.24
N LEU A 43 -9.74 0.00 -8.84
CA LEU A 43 -9.21 -0.78 -7.72
C LEU A 43 -8.89 -2.20 -8.17
N VAL A 44 -7.76 -2.35 -8.85
CA VAL A 44 -7.22 -3.65 -9.31
C VAL A 44 -5.76 -3.75 -8.87
N PRO A 45 -5.28 -4.88 -8.33
CA PRO A 45 -3.90 -5.00 -7.89
C PRO A 45 -2.90 -4.84 -9.04
N TYR A 46 -1.81 -4.09 -8.82
CA TYR A 46 -0.62 -4.18 -9.67
C TYR A 46 0.06 -5.55 -9.52
N GLU A 47 0.60 -6.11 -10.60
CA GLU A 47 1.26 -7.41 -10.59
C GLU A 47 2.67 -7.32 -9.97
N ALA A 48 2.78 -7.84 -8.75
CA ALA A 48 3.99 -7.86 -7.93
C ALA A 48 5.23 -8.39 -8.68
N ASN A 49 5.07 -9.46 -9.44
CA ASN A 49 6.18 -10.14 -10.11
C ASN A 49 6.80 -9.32 -11.25
N LEU A 50 6.14 -8.25 -11.69
CA LEU A 50 6.61 -7.36 -12.76
C LEU A 50 7.21 -6.05 -12.21
N ILE A 51 7.41 -5.95 -10.89
CA ILE A 51 7.91 -4.75 -10.23
C ILE A 51 9.27 -5.05 -9.61
N ASP A 52 10.31 -4.39 -10.11
CA ASP A 52 11.60 -4.33 -9.44
C ASP A 52 11.54 -3.28 -8.32
N THR A 53 11.38 -3.74 -7.07
CA THR A 53 11.24 -2.87 -5.90
C THR A 53 12.52 -2.10 -5.57
N THR A 54 13.67 -2.49 -6.12
CA THR A 54 14.94 -1.76 -5.90
C THR A 54 14.97 -0.42 -6.62
N LEU A 55 14.11 -0.23 -7.62
CA LEU A 55 13.96 1.02 -8.37
C LEU A 55 12.96 2.00 -7.69
N LEU A 56 12.25 1.55 -6.67
CA LEU A 56 11.26 2.35 -5.96
C LEU A 56 11.88 3.04 -4.75
N ASN A 57 11.55 4.32 -4.56
CA ASN A 57 11.81 4.99 -3.29
C ASN A 57 10.75 4.60 -2.24
N GLN A 58 11.01 4.93 -0.98
CA GLN A 58 10.13 4.57 0.13
C GLN A 58 8.70 5.12 -0.04
N GLN A 59 8.54 6.36 -0.52
CA GLN A 59 7.21 6.96 -0.72
C GLN A 59 6.40 6.23 -1.80
N GLN A 60 7.05 5.79 -2.88
CA GLN A 60 6.41 5.01 -3.95
C GLN A 60 6.02 3.62 -3.45
N CYS A 61 6.88 2.98 -2.67
CA CYS A 61 6.60 1.71 -2.00
C CYS A 61 5.40 1.82 -1.05
N ASP A 62 5.38 2.85 -0.20
CA ASP A 62 4.30 3.09 0.74
C ASP A 62 2.98 3.36 0.01
N TRP A 63 3.01 4.21 -1.02
CA TRP A 63 1.84 4.46 -1.87
C TRP A 63 1.28 3.18 -2.50
N LEU A 64 2.16 2.31 -3.01
CA LEU A 64 1.75 1.05 -3.64
C LEU A 64 1.14 0.08 -2.64
N ASN A 65 1.74 -0.03 -1.44
CA ASN A 65 1.22 -0.83 -0.34
C ASN A 65 -0.14 -0.29 0.17
N GLU A 66 -0.30 1.03 0.26
CA GLU A 66 -1.56 1.69 0.62
C GLU A 66 -2.64 1.44 -0.43
N TYR A 67 -2.29 1.57 -1.71
CA TYR A 67 -3.20 1.25 -2.82
C TYR A 67 -3.65 -0.22 -2.76
N HIS A 68 -2.73 -1.18 -2.63
CA HIS A 68 -3.05 -2.59 -2.44
C HIS A 68 -3.92 -2.84 -1.20
N THR A 69 -3.67 -2.12 -0.11
CA THR A 69 -4.50 -2.16 1.09
C THR A 69 -5.93 -1.70 0.80
N LYS A 70 -6.10 -0.59 0.08
CA LYS A 70 -7.43 -0.10 -0.34
C LYS A 70 -8.15 -1.11 -1.22
N VAL A 71 -7.43 -1.74 -2.17
CA VAL A 71 -8.01 -2.78 -3.05
C VAL A 71 -8.55 -3.95 -2.22
N ARG A 72 -7.76 -4.54 -1.31
CA ARG A 72 -8.26 -5.67 -0.50
C ARG A 72 -9.38 -5.28 0.45
N THR A 73 -9.34 -4.07 1.02
CA THR A 73 -10.40 -3.61 1.92
C THR A 73 -11.72 -3.40 1.19
N VAL A 74 -11.71 -2.74 0.02
CA VAL A 74 -12.94 -2.40 -0.71
C VAL A 74 -13.41 -3.57 -1.56
N VAL A 75 -12.55 -4.07 -2.44
CA VAL A 75 -12.90 -5.14 -3.39
C VAL A 75 -13.01 -6.48 -2.68
N GLY A 76 -12.13 -6.77 -1.72
CA GLY A 76 -12.22 -7.99 -0.92
C GLY A 76 -13.55 -8.09 -0.16
N ALA A 77 -13.96 -7.01 0.52
CA ALA A 77 -15.25 -6.97 1.20
C ALA A 77 -16.44 -7.17 0.23
N GLU A 78 -16.39 -6.57 -0.96
CA GLU A 78 -17.42 -6.75 -1.97
C GLU A 78 -17.46 -8.19 -2.53
N MET A 79 -16.31 -8.82 -2.73
CA MET A 79 -16.22 -10.23 -3.13
C MET A 79 -16.82 -11.15 -2.07
N GLN A 80 -16.53 -10.90 -0.79
CA GLN A 80 -17.15 -11.64 0.32
C GLN A 80 -18.68 -11.46 0.33
N ARG A 81 -19.16 -10.22 0.18
CA ARG A 81 -20.60 -9.91 0.13
C ARG A 81 -21.32 -10.67 -1.00
N GLN A 82 -20.64 -10.88 -2.12
CA GLN A 82 -21.14 -11.65 -3.26
C GLN A 82 -20.90 -13.17 -3.14
N ASN A 83 -20.37 -13.68 -2.02
CA ASN A 83 -19.96 -15.07 -1.83
C ASN A 83 -18.92 -15.57 -2.85
N ARG A 84 -18.06 -14.68 -3.36
CA ARG A 84 -16.96 -15.01 -4.28
C ARG A 84 -15.68 -15.31 -3.51
N THR A 85 -15.64 -16.46 -2.84
CA THR A 85 -14.53 -16.86 -1.96
C THR A 85 -13.19 -16.96 -2.69
N GLU A 86 -13.16 -17.57 -3.88
CA GLU A 86 -11.93 -17.67 -4.69
C GLU A 86 -11.37 -16.29 -5.06
N GLY A 87 -12.24 -15.38 -5.50
CA GLY A 87 -11.86 -14.00 -5.84
C GLY A 87 -11.36 -13.22 -4.62
N HIS A 88 -11.99 -13.42 -3.46
CA HIS A 88 -11.53 -12.85 -2.19
C HIS A 88 -10.10 -13.29 -1.85
N GLU A 89 -9.84 -14.60 -1.85
CA GLU A 89 -8.50 -15.14 -1.54
C GLU A 89 -7.45 -14.69 -2.55
N TRP A 90 -7.82 -14.62 -3.83
CA TRP A 90 -6.95 -14.12 -4.89
C TRP A 90 -6.57 -12.65 -4.67
N VAL A 91 -7.54 -11.77 -4.37
CA VAL A 91 -7.26 -10.35 -4.08
C VAL A 91 -6.35 -10.21 -2.88
N HIS A 92 -6.61 -10.94 -1.79
CA HIS A 92 -5.76 -10.92 -0.59
C HIS A 92 -4.33 -11.37 -0.89
N THR A 93 -4.18 -12.39 -1.73
CA THR A 93 -2.86 -12.89 -2.14
C THR A 93 -2.10 -11.87 -3.00
N LYS A 94 -2.79 -11.24 -3.96
CA LYS A 94 -2.20 -10.29 -4.92
C LYS A 94 -1.96 -8.89 -4.34
N THR A 95 -2.40 -8.62 -3.12
CA THR A 95 -2.27 -7.32 -2.44
C THR A 95 -1.41 -7.40 -1.17
N LYS A 96 -0.59 -8.46 -1.03
CA LYS A 96 0.40 -8.54 0.04
C LYS A 96 1.41 -7.39 -0.11
N PRO A 97 1.94 -6.83 1.00
CA PRO A 97 2.93 -5.76 0.94
C PRO A 97 4.16 -6.15 0.11
N LEU A 98 4.61 -5.25 -0.76
CA LEU A 98 5.71 -5.49 -1.71
C LEU A 98 7.07 -5.04 -1.17
N CYS A 99 7.09 -3.93 -0.45
CA CYS A 99 8.29 -3.39 0.18
C CYS A 99 8.18 -3.53 1.71
N SER A 100 9.29 -3.92 2.36
CA SER A 100 9.39 -3.91 3.81
C SER A 100 9.26 -2.48 4.34
N SER A 101 8.18 -2.18 5.07
CA SER A 101 8.10 -0.92 5.79
C SER A 101 9.15 -0.90 6.89
N ALA A 102 9.91 0.19 6.99
CA ALA A 102 10.81 0.47 8.12
C ALA A 102 10.09 0.44 9.49
N ALA A 103 8.75 0.48 9.51
CA ALA A 103 7.94 0.29 10.71
C ALA A 103 8.08 -1.10 11.36
N SER A 104 8.72 -2.07 10.70
CA SER A 104 8.99 -3.40 11.24
C SER A 104 10.05 -3.43 12.37
N PHE A 105 10.70 -2.31 12.70
CA PHE A 105 11.70 -2.23 13.78
C PHE A 105 11.18 -1.68 15.13
N MET A 106 9.95 -1.19 15.24
CA MET A 106 9.48 -0.54 16.49
C MET A 106 9.01 -1.51 17.59
N ALA A 107 8.93 -2.83 17.33
CA ALA A 107 8.43 -3.80 18.31
C ALA A 107 9.42 -4.17 19.43
N SER A 108 10.70 -3.76 19.36
CA SER A 108 11.71 -4.20 20.32
C SER A 108 11.88 -3.28 21.55
N ALA A 109 11.61 -1.98 21.42
CA ALA A 109 11.89 -1.00 22.49
C ALA A 109 10.92 -1.09 23.68
N ALA A 110 9.63 -1.38 23.43
CA ALA A 110 8.63 -1.50 24.50
C ALA A 110 8.85 -2.75 25.37
N VAL A 111 9.35 -3.84 24.79
CA VAL A 111 9.67 -5.09 25.51
C VAL A 111 10.90 -4.91 26.42
N LEU A 112 11.89 -4.13 25.98
CA LEU A 112 13.08 -3.82 26.78
C LEU A 112 12.75 -2.89 27.96
N LEU A 113 11.87 -1.90 27.77
CA LEU A 113 11.45 -1.00 28.83
C LEU A 113 10.64 -1.71 29.92
N THR A 114 9.76 -2.63 29.55
CA THR A 114 9.02 -3.44 30.55
C THR A 114 9.94 -4.43 31.27
N ALA A 115 10.89 -5.06 30.57
CA ALA A 115 11.88 -5.96 31.18
C ALA A 115 12.80 -5.22 32.18
N LEU A 116 13.27 -4.01 31.85
CA LEU A 116 14.06 -3.16 32.75
C LEU A 116 13.24 -2.70 33.96
N TYR A 117 11.98 -2.33 33.76
CA TYR A 117 11.08 -1.92 34.84
C TYR A 117 10.81 -3.06 35.83
N ILE A 118 10.52 -4.27 35.34
CA ILE A 118 10.33 -5.46 36.18
C ILE A 118 11.64 -5.84 36.91
N SER A 119 12.80 -5.70 36.24
CA SER A 119 14.10 -5.95 36.87
C SER A 119 14.45 -4.94 37.97
N LEU A 120 14.05 -3.68 37.83
CA LEU A 120 14.21 -2.67 38.88
C LEU A 120 13.31 -2.95 40.09
N ILE A 121 12.04 -3.32 39.87
CA ILE A 121 11.11 -3.65 40.96
C ILE A 121 11.60 -4.84 41.78
N ASN A 122 12.11 -5.88 41.12
CA ASN A 122 12.62 -7.08 41.79
C ASN A 122 13.99 -6.91 42.50
N ARG A 123 14.62 -5.73 42.41
CA ARG A 123 15.87 -5.40 43.14
C ARG A 123 15.64 -4.51 44.36
N VAL A 124 14.42 -4.04 44.60
CA VAL A 124 14.07 -3.12 45.70
C VAL A 124 13.19 -3.82 46.77
N CYS A 125 12.94 -5.12 46.62
CA CYS A 125 12.39 -6.00 47.66
C CYS A 125 13.44 -7.00 48.13
#